data_AF-A0A3Q7JAA1-F1
#
_entry.id   AF-A0A3Q7JAA1-F1
#
_cell.length_a   1.000
_cell.length_b   1.000
_cell.length_c   1.000
_cell.angle_alpha   90.00
_cell.angle_beta   90.00
_cell.angle_gamma   90.00
#
_symmetry.space_group_name_H-M   'P 1'
#
loop_
_entity.id
_entity.type
_entity.pdbx_description
1 polymer ?
#
loop_
_entity_poly.entity_id
_entity_poly.type
_entity_poly.pdbx_seq_one_letter_code
_entity_poly.pdbx_strand_id
1 'polypeptide(L)'
;MKSLLDQLLPLHNNLLQLQIAMILQFRKQATLGCIGAILVGGILPVYAFLMGALISAPYSTSHDEIKKKTKMYTLAFLGMAFITLFLNVLQHYNFAVMGERLIKRVRERMLSKMLTFEVGWYEKEQNSTAATCSRLIDDASVVRSSVGDRISLFIQTIARMTIACTVGLVIAWRMGLVMIAVQAVIILSINCRKVLLEKPIKSQEESSKLAVEAVTNLQTITAFNSQSRILQMLKEAQEGPLRENLRQSWLWGIVFGTTISIQSCTWALFFWFSGYFTVEGYIGAQALFQILVLLLCNLGVIAELGTMTKDLATYTDVVSSDSDGYKPKKITGHIEMCEVDFAYPTRPNVIIFKGFSITIDAGKSTALVGQSGPGKSTIIGLIERFYEPLSGVVKIDGRDIRSYHLKSLRKHIALVSQEPILFRGTIRENIAYGMLASKEVDE
;
A
#
# COMPACT_ATOMS: atom_id res chain seq x y z
N MET A 1 11.24 -12.23 13.90
CA MET A 1 10.37 -11.08 13.56
C MET A 1 10.47 -9.93 14.57
N LYS A 2 10.73 -10.17 15.87
CA LYS A 2 10.94 -9.10 16.88
C LYS A 2 12.34 -8.43 16.85
N SER A 3 13.43 -9.16 16.57
CA SER A 3 14.78 -8.57 16.63
C SER A 3 15.21 -7.75 15.40
N LEU A 4 14.41 -7.75 14.32
CA LEU A 4 14.58 -6.84 13.17
C LEU A 4 13.77 -5.55 13.34
N LEU A 5 12.76 -5.54 14.22
CA LEU A 5 11.96 -4.34 14.53
C LEU A 5 12.71 -3.40 15.50
N ASP A 6 13.50 -3.94 16.43
CA ASP A 6 14.18 -3.15 17.46
C ASP A 6 15.43 -2.41 16.95
N GLN A 7 15.99 -2.80 15.79
CA GLN A 7 17.08 -2.06 15.13
C GLN A 7 16.61 -0.94 14.19
N LEU A 8 15.30 -0.73 14.04
CA LEU A 8 14.71 0.28 13.14
C LEU A 8 14.09 1.49 13.86
N LEU A 9 14.28 1.60 15.18
CA LEU A 9 13.57 2.54 16.05
C LEU A 9 13.94 4.04 16.00
N PRO A 10 15.03 4.55 15.37
CA PRO A 10 15.28 6.00 15.36
C PRO A 10 14.72 6.77 14.15
N LEU A 11 13.82 6.23 13.33
CA LEU A 11 13.44 6.84 12.04
C LEU A 11 11.94 7.06 11.78
N HIS A 12 11.08 7.01 12.81
CA HIS A 12 9.65 7.29 12.65
C HIS A 12 9.35 8.72 12.13
N ASN A 13 10.21 9.70 12.43
CA ASN A 13 10.00 11.11 12.02
C ASN A 13 10.43 11.44 10.57
N ASN A 14 11.27 10.63 9.92
CA ASN A 14 11.79 10.95 8.59
C ASN A 14 10.88 10.47 7.44
N LEU A 15 9.88 9.66 7.73
CA LEU A 15 9.16 8.88 6.72
C LEU A 15 7.88 9.56 6.24
N LEU A 16 7.12 10.16 7.17
CA LEU A 16 6.15 11.20 6.84
C LEU A 16 6.85 12.35 6.11
N GLN A 17 8.04 12.76 6.56
CA GLN A 17 8.83 13.76 5.84
C GLN A 17 9.23 13.32 4.43
N LEU A 18 9.46 12.02 4.16
CA LEU A 18 9.81 11.52 2.83
C LEU A 18 8.60 11.41 1.89
N GLN A 19 7.45 10.96 2.40
CA GLN A 19 6.19 10.98 1.65
C GLN A 19 5.74 12.41 1.38
N ILE A 20 5.80 13.27 2.40
CA ILE A 20 5.58 14.71 2.30
C ILE A 20 6.60 15.31 1.33
N ALA A 21 7.88 14.94 1.35
CA ALA A 21 8.91 15.39 0.40
C ALA A 21 8.63 14.95 -1.04
N MET A 22 8.13 13.72 -1.24
CA MET A 22 7.72 13.21 -2.56
C MET A 22 6.46 13.91 -3.08
N ILE A 23 5.49 14.18 -2.22
CA ILE A 23 4.30 15.00 -2.52
C ILE A 23 4.73 16.46 -2.76
N LEU A 24 5.73 16.96 -2.02
CA LEU A 24 6.28 18.30 -2.16
C LEU A 24 7.01 18.52 -3.49
N GLN A 25 7.49 17.46 -4.15
CA GLN A 25 8.04 17.58 -5.51
C GLN A 25 6.94 17.82 -6.56
N PHE A 26 5.68 17.48 -6.26
CA PHE A 26 4.51 17.74 -7.09
C PHE A 26 3.59 18.80 -6.49
N ARG A 27 4.15 19.76 -5.73
CA ARG A 27 3.43 20.86 -5.05
C ARG A 27 2.31 21.47 -5.88
N LYS A 28 2.55 21.78 -7.16
CA LYS A 28 1.55 22.44 -8.01
C LYS A 28 0.29 21.59 -8.22
N GLN A 29 0.44 20.29 -8.52
CA GLN A 29 -0.70 19.41 -8.79
C GLN A 29 -1.37 18.96 -7.49
N ALA A 30 -0.59 18.71 -6.44
CA ALA A 30 -1.12 18.40 -5.13
C ALA A 30 -1.94 19.57 -4.56
N THR A 31 -1.43 20.81 -4.64
CA THR A 31 -2.17 21.99 -4.14
C THR A 31 -3.44 22.28 -4.95
N LEU A 32 -3.38 22.20 -6.29
CA LEU A 32 -4.57 22.35 -7.13
C LEU A 32 -5.60 21.24 -6.88
N GLY A 33 -5.14 19.99 -6.68
CA GLY A 33 -5.99 18.87 -6.28
C GLY A 33 -6.66 19.11 -4.93
N CYS A 34 -5.90 19.53 -3.92
CA CYS A 34 -6.44 19.84 -2.58
C CYS A 34 -7.47 20.98 -2.62
N ILE A 35 -7.19 22.05 -3.38
CA ILE A 35 -8.14 23.15 -3.58
C ILE A 35 -9.42 22.61 -4.24
N GLY A 36 -9.28 21.78 -5.28
CA GLY A 36 -10.40 21.09 -5.91
C GLY A 36 -11.21 20.25 -4.91
N ALA A 37 -10.56 19.41 -4.11
CA ALA A 37 -11.21 18.56 -3.11
C ALA A 37 -11.97 19.36 -2.05
N ILE A 38 -11.42 20.49 -1.58
CA ILE A 38 -12.10 21.39 -0.63
C ILE A 38 -13.36 21.99 -1.28
N LEU A 39 -13.23 22.48 -2.52
CA LEU A 39 -14.35 23.08 -3.26
C LEU A 39 -15.44 22.05 -3.57
N VAL A 40 -15.09 20.83 -3.99
CA VAL A 40 -16.06 19.74 -4.20
C VAL A 40 -16.68 19.30 -2.88
N GLY A 41 -15.95 19.35 -1.77
CA GLY A 41 -16.48 19.12 -0.42
C GLY A 41 -17.63 20.08 -0.07
N GLY A 42 -17.55 21.33 -0.54
CA GLY A 42 -18.56 22.36 -0.33
C GLY A 42 -19.82 22.24 -1.20
N ILE A 43 -19.80 21.46 -2.29
CA ILE A 43 -20.94 21.34 -3.20
C ILE A 43 -22.17 20.78 -2.49
N LEU A 44 -21.99 19.74 -1.67
CA LEU A 44 -23.10 19.03 -1.03
C LEU A 44 -23.82 19.87 0.05
N PRO A 45 -23.12 20.62 0.93
CA PRO A 45 -23.76 21.60 1.81
C PRO A 45 -24.53 22.71 1.07
N VAL A 46 -23.96 23.24 -0.02
CA VAL A 46 -24.63 24.28 -0.83
C VAL A 46 -25.87 23.70 -1.53
N TYR A 47 -25.77 22.47 -2.04
CA TYR A 47 -26.91 21.72 -2.58
C TYR A 47 -28.01 21.56 -1.53
N ALA A 48 -27.66 21.15 -0.31
CA ALA A 48 -28.63 21.00 0.77
C ALA A 48 -29.33 22.31 1.15
N PHE A 49 -28.59 23.41 1.17
CA PHE A 49 -29.15 24.74 1.42
C PHE A 49 -30.16 25.16 0.34
N LEU A 50 -29.81 24.99 -0.94
CA LEU A 50 -30.71 25.31 -2.06
C LEU A 50 -31.92 24.39 -2.09
N MET A 51 -31.75 23.09 -1.84
CA MET A 51 -32.83 22.12 -1.82
C MET A 51 -33.81 22.39 -0.68
N GLY A 52 -33.32 22.67 0.52
CA GLY A 52 -34.20 23.07 1.63
C GLY A 52 -34.97 24.34 1.34
N ALA A 53 -34.35 25.31 0.66
CA ALA A 53 -35.03 26.53 0.21
C ALA A 53 -36.10 26.24 -0.85
N LEU A 54 -35.82 25.35 -1.81
CA LEU A 54 -36.77 24.92 -2.83
C LEU A 54 -37.97 24.19 -2.20
N ILE A 55 -37.74 23.28 -1.25
CA ILE A 55 -38.81 22.53 -0.56
C ILE A 55 -39.69 23.47 0.27
N SER A 56 -39.14 24.59 0.76
CA SER A 56 -39.90 25.61 1.48
C SER A 56 -40.73 26.53 0.58
N ALA A 57 -40.42 26.62 -0.72
CA ALA A 57 -41.07 27.57 -1.64
C ALA A 57 -42.61 27.38 -1.76
N PRO A 58 -43.17 26.15 -1.84
CA PRO A 58 -44.62 25.91 -1.90
C PRO A 58 -45.39 26.34 -0.64
N TYR A 59 -44.71 26.56 0.49
CA TYR A 59 -45.33 27.03 1.73
C TYR A 59 -45.51 28.57 1.75
N SER A 60 -45.16 29.28 0.66
CA SER A 60 -45.42 30.72 0.50
C SER A 60 -46.87 30.98 0.07
N THR A 61 -47.47 32.08 0.53
CA THR A 61 -48.90 32.38 0.33
C THR A 61 -49.29 32.87 -1.07
N SER A 62 -48.33 33.31 -1.90
CA SER A 62 -48.58 33.88 -3.24
C SER A 62 -48.08 33.00 -4.38
N HIS A 63 -48.94 32.73 -5.37
CA HIS A 63 -48.63 31.91 -6.56
C HIS A 63 -47.50 32.50 -7.43
N ASP A 64 -47.45 33.83 -7.56
CA ASP A 64 -46.41 34.52 -8.34
C ASP A 64 -45.05 34.46 -7.64
N GLU A 65 -45.04 34.48 -6.31
CA GLU A 65 -43.83 34.37 -5.50
C GLU A 65 -43.25 32.95 -5.58
N ILE A 66 -44.10 31.92 -5.55
CA ILE A 66 -43.70 30.53 -5.77
C ILE A 66 -43.02 30.38 -7.14
N LYS A 67 -43.65 30.90 -8.21
CA LYS A 67 -43.09 30.79 -9.57
C LYS A 67 -41.74 31.50 -9.71
N LYS A 68 -41.58 32.67 -9.08
CA LYS A 68 -40.32 33.43 -9.09
C LYS A 68 -39.21 32.73 -8.31
N LYS A 69 -39.49 32.26 -7.08
CA LYS A 69 -38.52 31.52 -6.24
C LYS A 69 -38.11 30.20 -6.90
N THR A 70 -39.06 29.43 -7.40
CA THR A 70 -38.77 28.16 -8.09
C THR A 70 -37.89 28.38 -9.32
N LYS A 71 -38.20 29.36 -10.18
CA LYS A 71 -37.35 29.68 -11.35
C LYS A 71 -35.94 30.07 -10.94
N MET A 72 -35.78 30.87 -9.89
CA MET A 72 -34.47 31.27 -9.36
C MET A 72 -33.66 30.05 -8.86
N TYR A 73 -34.28 29.18 -8.06
CA TYR A 73 -33.59 27.98 -7.55
C TYR A 73 -33.27 26.96 -8.65
N THR A 74 -34.15 26.75 -9.63
CA THR A 74 -33.86 25.87 -10.78
C THR A 74 -32.66 26.38 -11.58
N LEU A 75 -32.57 27.70 -11.83
CA LEU A 75 -31.39 28.30 -12.48
C LEU A 75 -30.12 28.16 -11.61
N ALA A 76 -30.24 28.28 -10.29
CA ALA A 76 -29.13 28.06 -9.37
C ALA A 76 -28.63 26.60 -9.39
N PHE A 77 -29.52 25.61 -9.48
CA PHE A 77 -29.14 24.20 -9.66
C PHE A 77 -28.46 23.94 -11.01
N LEU A 78 -28.93 24.57 -12.08
CA LEU A 78 -28.29 24.48 -13.39
C LEU A 78 -26.85 25.02 -13.31
N GLY A 79 -26.65 26.20 -12.70
CA GLY A 79 -25.32 26.77 -12.48
C GLY A 79 -24.43 25.88 -11.61
N MET A 80 -24.98 25.31 -10.53
CA MET A 80 -24.27 24.37 -9.66
C MET A 80 -23.82 23.11 -10.40
N ALA A 81 -24.63 22.57 -11.33
CA ALA A 81 -24.26 21.40 -12.11
C ALA A 81 -23.01 21.65 -12.96
N PHE A 82 -22.94 22.79 -13.66
CA PHE A 82 -21.75 23.18 -14.43
C PHE A 82 -20.51 23.39 -13.55
N ILE A 83 -20.68 24.07 -12.40
CA ILE A 83 -19.60 24.27 -11.43
C ILE A 83 -19.10 22.91 -10.90
N THR A 84 -20.02 22.01 -10.59
CA THR A 84 -19.71 20.66 -10.08
C THR A 84 -18.89 19.87 -11.10
N LEU A 85 -19.25 19.91 -12.38
CA LEU A 85 -18.50 19.26 -13.43
C LEU A 85 -17.06 19.79 -13.51
N PHE A 86 -16.90 21.12 -13.51
CA PHE A 86 -15.58 21.75 -13.55
C PHE A 86 -14.72 21.39 -12.33
N LEU A 87 -15.29 21.47 -11.12
CA LEU A 87 -14.57 21.17 -9.88
C LEU A 87 -14.17 19.70 -9.77
N ASN A 88 -15.03 18.76 -10.20
CA ASN A 88 -14.68 17.34 -10.22
C ASN A 88 -13.55 17.05 -11.20
N VAL A 89 -13.58 17.66 -12.40
CA VAL A 89 -12.46 17.53 -13.35
C VAL A 89 -11.18 18.07 -12.73
N LEU A 90 -11.22 19.25 -12.11
CA LEU A 90 -10.06 19.85 -11.46
C LEU A 90 -9.50 18.95 -10.34
N GLN A 91 -10.35 18.38 -9.48
CA GLN A 91 -9.93 17.49 -8.40
C GLN A 91 -9.35 16.19 -8.95
N HIS A 92 -10.15 15.41 -9.70
CA HIS A 92 -9.77 14.06 -10.10
C HIS A 92 -8.62 14.06 -11.12
N TYR A 93 -8.55 15.02 -12.04
CA TYR A 93 -7.45 15.10 -13.00
C TYR A 93 -6.10 15.35 -12.30
N ASN A 94 -6.05 16.31 -11.38
CA ASN A 94 -4.80 16.66 -10.70
C ASN A 94 -4.31 15.52 -9.78
N PHE A 95 -5.24 14.89 -9.03
CA PHE A 95 -4.90 13.73 -8.20
C PHE A 95 -4.50 12.50 -9.04
N ALA A 96 -5.14 12.26 -10.18
CA ALA A 96 -4.78 11.16 -11.08
C ALA A 96 -3.38 11.36 -11.68
N VAL A 97 -3.08 12.56 -12.20
CA VAL A 97 -1.73 12.86 -12.76
C VAL A 97 -0.66 12.76 -11.67
N MET A 98 -0.94 13.23 -10.46
CA MET A 98 -0.04 13.09 -9.32
C MET A 98 0.19 11.61 -8.98
N GLY A 99 -0.88 10.81 -8.91
CA GLY A 99 -0.83 9.37 -8.65
C GLY A 99 -0.02 8.59 -9.69
N GLU A 100 -0.22 8.88 -10.98
CA GLU A 100 0.55 8.25 -12.08
C GLU A 100 2.04 8.59 -12.02
N ARG A 101 2.38 9.85 -11.71
CA ARG A 101 3.79 10.26 -11.59
C ARG A 101 4.47 9.64 -10.38
N LEU A 102 3.73 9.49 -9.28
CA LEU A 102 4.22 8.85 -8.07
C LEU A 102 4.50 7.36 -8.31
N ILE A 103 3.54 6.62 -8.89
CA ILE A 103 3.72 5.18 -9.15
C ILE A 103 4.88 4.92 -10.11
N LYS A 104 5.04 5.74 -11.16
CA LYS A 104 6.18 5.63 -12.08
C LYS A 104 7.50 5.71 -11.33
N ARG A 105 7.69 6.72 -10.49
CA ARG A 105 8.94 6.92 -9.73
C ARG A 105 9.17 5.84 -8.68
N VAL A 106 8.11 5.40 -8.00
CA VAL A 106 8.20 4.31 -7.02
C VAL A 106 8.65 3.03 -7.72
N ARG A 107 8.04 2.68 -8.85
CA ARG A 107 8.44 1.51 -9.65
C ARG A 107 9.87 1.61 -10.19
N GLU A 108 10.28 2.76 -10.73
CA GLU A 108 11.65 2.98 -11.21
C GLU A 108 12.67 2.82 -10.08
N ARG A 109 12.43 3.42 -8.90
CA ARG A 109 13.33 3.31 -7.74
C ARG A 109 13.34 1.91 -7.14
N MET A 110 12.17 1.29 -6.99
CA MET A 110 12.07 -0.09 -6.49
C MET A 110 12.80 -1.04 -7.41
N LEU A 111 12.56 -0.98 -8.73
CA LEU A 111 13.26 -1.82 -9.69
C LEU A 111 14.76 -1.55 -9.67
N SER A 112 15.18 -0.27 -9.69
CA SER A 112 16.59 0.10 -9.62
C SER A 112 17.28 -0.42 -8.35
N LYS A 113 16.57 -0.48 -7.22
CA LYS A 113 17.12 -1.00 -5.95
C LYS A 113 17.05 -2.52 -5.85
N MET A 114 16.00 -3.15 -6.36
CA MET A 114 15.93 -4.60 -6.46
C MET A 114 17.13 -5.14 -7.23
N LEU A 115 17.46 -4.54 -8.39
CA LEU A 115 18.63 -4.92 -9.21
C LEU A 115 20.00 -4.73 -8.51
N THR A 116 20.06 -4.09 -7.34
CA THR A 116 21.29 -3.94 -6.54
C THR A 116 21.44 -4.97 -5.43
N PHE A 117 20.38 -5.71 -5.10
CA PHE A 117 20.44 -6.71 -4.04
C PHE A 117 21.31 -7.91 -4.42
N GLU A 118 21.88 -8.54 -3.39
CA GLU A 118 22.70 -9.75 -3.53
C GLU A 118 21.85 -10.94 -3.97
N VAL A 119 22.50 -11.90 -4.63
CA VAL A 119 21.82 -13.11 -5.14
C VAL A 119 21.16 -13.91 -4.02
N GLY A 120 21.83 -14.03 -2.86
CA GLY A 120 21.26 -14.69 -1.68
C GLY A 120 19.98 -14.05 -1.13
N TRP A 121 19.67 -12.79 -1.49
CA TRP A 121 18.39 -12.17 -1.14
C TRP A 121 17.22 -12.78 -1.92
N TYR A 122 17.44 -13.12 -3.19
CA TYR A 122 16.45 -13.69 -4.12
C TYR A 122 16.20 -15.19 -3.91
N GLU A 123 17.13 -15.88 -3.25
CA GLU A 123 16.96 -17.31 -2.92
C GLU A 123 15.98 -17.56 -1.77
N LYS A 124 15.68 -16.53 -0.97
CA LYS A 124 14.66 -16.63 0.08
C LYS A 124 13.29 -16.79 -0.57
N GLU A 125 12.50 -17.76 -0.12
CA GLU A 125 11.15 -18.02 -0.67
C GLU A 125 10.26 -16.77 -0.71
N GLN A 126 10.36 -15.91 0.31
CA GLN A 126 9.64 -14.65 0.42
C GLN A 126 10.02 -13.61 -0.65
N ASN A 127 11.18 -13.76 -1.28
CA ASN A 127 11.75 -12.84 -2.26
C ASN A 127 11.97 -13.53 -3.61
N SER A 128 11.21 -14.59 -3.87
CA SER A 128 11.19 -15.23 -5.18
C SER A 128 10.94 -14.20 -6.29
N THR A 129 11.39 -14.51 -7.50
CA THR A 129 11.17 -13.67 -8.69
C THR A 129 9.69 -13.36 -8.91
N ALA A 130 8.80 -14.31 -8.66
CA ALA A 130 7.36 -14.11 -8.74
C ALA A 130 6.85 -13.14 -7.65
N ALA A 131 7.26 -13.32 -6.40
CA ALA A 131 6.85 -12.46 -5.29
C ALA A 131 7.36 -11.02 -5.47
N THR A 132 8.59 -10.84 -5.94
CA THR A 132 9.18 -9.52 -6.19
C THR A 132 8.53 -8.80 -7.36
N CYS A 133 8.19 -9.51 -8.45
CA CYS A 133 7.39 -8.96 -9.54
C CYS A 133 5.99 -8.54 -9.08
N SER A 134 5.32 -9.37 -8.28
CA SER A 134 4.01 -9.02 -7.70
C SER A 134 4.11 -7.78 -6.82
N ARG A 135 5.08 -7.68 -5.90
CA ARG A 135 5.28 -6.45 -5.09
C ARG A 135 5.49 -5.20 -5.95
N LEU A 136 6.26 -5.30 -7.03
CA LEU A 136 6.50 -4.16 -7.94
C LEU A 136 5.21 -3.68 -8.65
N ILE A 137 4.27 -4.60 -8.91
CA ILE A 137 3.01 -4.31 -9.58
C ILE A 137 1.96 -3.88 -8.56
N ASP A 138 1.67 -4.74 -7.59
CA ASP A 138 0.55 -4.68 -6.65
C ASP A 138 0.80 -3.63 -5.57
N ASP A 139 1.91 -3.69 -4.82
CA ASP A 139 2.19 -2.75 -3.74
C ASP A 139 2.30 -1.31 -4.28
N ALA A 140 2.92 -1.15 -5.46
CA ALA A 140 3.01 0.15 -6.12
C ALA A 140 1.62 0.69 -6.52
N SER A 141 0.69 -0.18 -6.93
CA SER A 141 -0.69 0.21 -7.25
C SER A 141 -1.49 0.58 -5.99
N VAL A 142 -1.24 -0.10 -4.88
CA VAL A 142 -1.83 0.23 -3.58
C VAL A 142 -1.38 1.64 -3.15
N VAL A 143 -0.08 1.94 -3.23
CA VAL A 143 0.45 3.28 -2.93
C VAL A 143 -0.21 4.37 -3.77
N ARG A 144 -0.44 4.11 -5.07
CA ARG A 144 -1.18 5.03 -5.95
C ARG A 144 -2.61 5.27 -5.46
N SER A 145 -3.37 4.21 -5.22
CA SER A 145 -4.77 4.35 -4.77
C SER A 145 -4.87 5.06 -3.42
N SER A 146 -3.91 4.80 -2.52
CA SER A 146 -3.86 5.42 -1.19
C SER A 146 -3.54 6.92 -1.25
N VAL A 147 -2.55 7.33 -2.05
CA VAL A 147 -2.13 8.74 -2.11
C VAL A 147 -3.01 9.57 -3.05
N GLY A 148 -3.43 9.00 -4.18
CA GLY A 148 -4.22 9.69 -5.19
C GLY A 148 -5.71 9.82 -4.80
N ASP A 149 -6.38 8.70 -4.58
CA ASP A 149 -7.84 8.68 -4.44
C ASP A 149 -8.26 8.88 -2.98
N ARG A 150 -7.60 8.22 -2.02
CA ARG A 150 -8.02 8.27 -0.62
C ARG A 150 -7.74 9.61 0.05
N ILE A 151 -6.59 10.23 -0.21
CA ILE A 151 -6.29 11.57 0.32
C ILE A 151 -7.29 12.59 -0.22
N SER A 152 -7.63 12.49 -1.51
CA SER A 152 -8.64 13.33 -2.16
C SER A 152 -10.01 13.22 -1.46
N LEU A 153 -10.49 11.99 -1.25
CA LEU A 153 -11.73 11.71 -0.51
C LEU A 153 -11.67 12.16 0.96
N PHE A 154 -10.52 11.99 1.62
CA PHE A 154 -10.33 12.39 3.01
C PHE A 154 -10.41 13.92 3.19
N ILE A 155 -9.69 14.68 2.35
CA ILE A 155 -9.74 16.15 2.36
C ILE A 155 -11.15 16.63 2.04
N GLN A 156 -11.78 16.04 1.01
CA GLN A 156 -13.16 16.36 0.64
C GLN A 156 -14.13 16.11 1.79
N THR A 157 -13.96 15.01 2.52
CA THR A 157 -14.82 14.65 3.67
C THR A 157 -14.65 15.62 4.83
N ILE A 158 -13.43 15.98 5.18
CA ILE A 158 -13.17 16.99 6.23
C ILE A 158 -13.78 18.32 5.84
N ALA A 159 -13.49 18.81 4.62
CA ALA A 159 -14.04 20.07 4.13
C ALA A 159 -15.57 20.07 4.15
N ARG A 160 -16.19 18.98 3.67
CA ARG A 160 -17.64 18.80 3.67
C ARG A 160 -18.22 18.86 5.09
N MET A 161 -17.62 18.16 6.05
CA MET A 161 -18.05 18.17 7.45
C MET A 161 -17.93 19.58 8.06
N THR A 162 -16.79 20.26 7.86
CA THR A 162 -16.58 21.61 8.40
C THR A 162 -17.55 22.62 7.79
N ILE A 163 -17.76 22.58 6.48
CA ILE A 163 -18.70 23.47 5.78
C ILE A 163 -20.15 23.15 6.20
N ALA A 164 -20.52 21.87 6.35
CA ALA A 164 -21.84 21.50 6.82
C ALA A 164 -22.11 21.99 8.26
N CYS A 165 -21.17 21.79 9.18
CA CYS A 165 -21.32 22.27 10.56
C CYS A 165 -21.44 23.80 10.63
N THR A 166 -20.61 24.52 9.86
CA THR A 166 -20.66 25.99 9.83
C THR A 166 -21.97 26.51 9.22
N VAL A 167 -22.42 25.97 8.09
CA VAL A 167 -23.71 26.33 7.47
C VAL A 167 -24.87 26.02 8.41
N GLY A 168 -24.86 24.85 9.07
CA GLY A 168 -25.90 24.48 10.05
C GLY A 168 -25.97 25.43 11.24
N LEU A 169 -24.82 25.85 11.78
CA LEU A 169 -24.74 26.83 12.87
C LEU A 169 -25.24 28.22 12.46
N VAL A 170 -24.96 28.65 11.23
CA VAL A 170 -25.40 29.96 10.70
C VAL A 170 -26.92 29.99 10.49
N ILE A 171 -27.52 28.91 9.98
CA ILE A 171 -28.97 28.85 9.71
C ILE A 171 -29.77 28.82 11.01
N ALA A 172 -29.43 27.90 11.93
CA ALA A 172 -30.06 27.85 13.25
C ALA A 172 -29.10 27.27 14.28
N TRP A 173 -28.39 28.13 15.01
CA TRP A 173 -27.35 27.73 15.95
C TRP A 173 -27.82 26.72 17.02
N ARG A 174 -29.07 26.83 17.49
CA ARG A 174 -29.65 25.89 18.48
C ARG A 174 -29.78 24.48 17.93
N MET A 175 -30.24 24.33 16.69
CA MET A 175 -30.36 23.02 16.02
C MET A 175 -29.02 22.53 15.49
N GLY A 176 -28.14 23.44 15.05
CA GLY A 176 -26.78 23.11 14.63
C GLY A 176 -25.97 22.44 15.74
N LEU A 177 -26.11 22.89 16.99
CA LEU A 177 -25.46 22.22 18.14
C LEU A 177 -25.95 20.79 18.35
N VAL A 178 -27.27 20.56 18.24
CA VAL A 178 -27.86 19.21 18.33
C VAL A 178 -27.34 18.32 17.21
N MET A 179 -27.23 18.83 15.98
CA MET A 179 -26.67 18.09 14.84
C MET A 179 -25.20 17.72 15.05
N ILE A 180 -24.38 18.63 15.57
CA ILE A 180 -22.96 18.35 15.85
C ILE A 180 -22.83 17.23 16.89
N ALA A 181 -23.62 17.27 17.96
CA ALA A 181 -23.62 16.25 18.99
C ALA A 181 -24.04 14.87 18.43
N VAL A 182 -25.11 14.85 17.64
CA VAL A 182 -25.58 13.67 16.91
C VAL A 182 -24.49 13.09 15.99
N GLN A 183 -23.83 13.96 15.22
CA GLN A 183 -22.81 13.56 14.26
C GLN A 183 -21.59 12.93 14.98
N ALA A 184 -21.19 13.48 16.12
CA ALA A 184 -20.13 12.93 16.96
C ALA A 184 -20.47 11.51 17.48
N VAL A 185 -21.73 11.29 17.88
CA VAL A 185 -22.21 9.96 18.33
C VAL A 185 -22.16 8.94 17.18
N ILE A 186 -22.58 9.33 15.97
CA ILE A 186 -22.53 8.44 14.80
C ILE A 186 -21.07 8.10 14.45
N ILE A 187 -20.16 9.08 14.42
CA ILE A 187 -18.73 8.85 14.18
C ILE A 187 -18.14 7.88 15.22
N LEU A 188 -18.46 8.08 16.50
CA LEU A 188 -18.00 7.22 17.58
C LEU A 188 -18.51 5.79 17.41
N SER A 189 -19.79 5.60 17.07
CA SER A 189 -20.40 4.28 16.85
C SER A 189 -19.70 3.50 15.71
N ILE A 190 -19.37 4.17 14.61
CA ILE A 190 -18.69 3.58 13.46
C ILE A 190 -17.24 3.21 13.80
N ASN A 191 -16.54 4.01 14.60
CA ASN A 191 -15.19 3.71 15.03
C ASN A 191 -15.15 2.55 16.04
N CYS A 192 -16.09 2.51 16.98
CA CYS A 192 -16.25 1.38 17.90
C CYS A 192 -16.51 0.07 17.15
N ARG A 193 -17.38 0.10 16.12
CA ARG A 193 -17.61 -1.05 15.22
C ARG A 193 -16.29 -1.55 14.62
N LYS A 194 -15.44 -0.65 14.13
CA LYS A 194 -14.19 -1.03 13.49
C LYS A 194 -13.17 -1.64 14.45
N VAL A 195 -12.96 -1.04 15.62
CA VAL A 195 -12.00 -1.57 16.61
C VAL A 195 -12.42 -2.94 17.14
N LEU A 196 -13.73 -3.15 17.34
CA LEU A 196 -14.26 -4.37 17.95
C LEU A 196 -14.24 -5.57 16.99
N LEU A 197 -14.25 -5.34 15.69
CA LEU A 197 -14.50 -6.37 14.68
C LEU A 197 -13.31 -6.65 13.75
N GLU A 198 -12.19 -5.98 13.97
CA GLU A 198 -10.93 -6.28 13.28
C GLU A 198 -10.22 -7.48 13.93
N LYS A 199 -10.61 -8.70 13.52
CA LYS A 199 -9.76 -9.91 13.50
C LYS A 199 -10.50 -11.13 12.92
N PRO A 200 -10.12 -11.57 11.71
CA PRO A 200 -10.29 -13.00 11.38
C PRO A 200 -9.13 -13.64 10.59
N ILE A 201 -8.04 -12.92 10.29
CA ILE A 201 -7.02 -13.43 9.32
C ILE A 201 -6.17 -14.55 9.92
N LYS A 202 -5.90 -14.53 11.24
CA LYS A 202 -5.01 -15.50 11.87
C LYS A 202 -5.60 -16.92 11.97
N SER A 203 -6.94 -17.06 12.06
CA SER A 203 -7.58 -18.38 12.16
C SER A 203 -7.66 -19.10 10.80
N GLN A 204 -7.72 -18.36 9.69
CA GLN A 204 -7.83 -18.95 8.35
C GLN A 204 -6.48 -19.41 7.77
N GLU A 205 -5.37 -19.11 8.44
CA GLU A 205 -4.03 -19.36 7.92
C GLU A 205 -3.71 -20.87 7.83
N GLU A 206 -4.15 -21.67 8.80
CA GLU A 206 -3.88 -23.10 8.87
C GLU A 206 -4.63 -23.90 7.78
N SER A 207 -5.92 -23.63 7.60
CA SER A 207 -6.72 -24.25 6.53
C SER A 207 -6.23 -23.86 5.15
N SER A 208 -5.77 -22.61 4.98
CA SER A 208 -5.18 -22.13 3.73
C SER A 208 -3.84 -22.82 3.45
N LYS A 209 -2.98 -23.00 4.45
CA LYS A 209 -1.71 -23.73 4.32
C LYS A 209 -1.95 -25.19 3.90
N LEU A 210 -2.89 -25.88 4.54
CA LEU A 210 -3.23 -27.26 4.20
C LEU A 210 -3.76 -27.38 2.76
N ALA A 211 -4.60 -26.43 2.32
CA ALA A 211 -5.08 -26.38 0.95
C ALA A 211 -3.95 -26.14 -0.06
N VAL A 212 -3.03 -25.22 0.23
CA VAL A 212 -1.84 -24.97 -0.59
C VAL A 212 -0.98 -26.23 -0.69
N GLU A 213 -0.71 -26.90 0.44
CA GLU A 213 0.07 -28.14 0.49
C GLU A 213 -0.56 -29.26 -0.35
N ALA A 214 -1.89 -29.40 -0.28
CA ALA A 214 -2.63 -30.37 -1.06
C ALA A 214 -2.55 -30.10 -2.56
N VAL A 215 -2.65 -28.83 -2.99
CA VAL A 215 -2.54 -28.44 -4.40
C VAL A 215 -1.11 -28.64 -4.90
N THR A 216 -0.09 -28.28 -4.10
CA THR A 216 1.31 -28.46 -4.48
C THR A 216 1.70 -29.93 -4.63
N ASN A 217 1.10 -30.82 -3.82
CA ASN A 217 1.41 -32.26 -3.79
C ASN A 217 0.32 -33.13 -4.44
N LEU A 218 -0.44 -32.57 -5.39
CA LEU A 218 -1.59 -33.24 -5.98
C LEU A 218 -1.22 -34.59 -6.62
N GLN A 219 -0.08 -34.66 -7.32
CA GLN A 219 0.39 -35.91 -7.94
C GLN A 219 0.59 -37.04 -6.92
N THR A 220 1.16 -36.70 -5.76
CA THR A 220 1.37 -37.65 -4.65
C THR A 220 0.05 -38.12 -4.08
N ILE A 221 -0.88 -37.20 -3.83
CA ILE A 221 -2.22 -37.52 -3.30
C ILE A 221 -3.00 -38.42 -4.28
N THR A 222 -2.89 -38.16 -5.58
CA THR A 222 -3.51 -39.01 -6.61
C THR A 222 -2.85 -40.38 -6.70
N ALA A 223 -1.52 -40.46 -6.58
CA ALA A 223 -0.78 -41.72 -6.62
C ALA A 223 -1.14 -42.64 -5.43
N PHE A 224 -1.39 -42.05 -4.25
CA PHE A 224 -1.81 -42.78 -3.05
C PHE A 224 -3.33 -42.88 -2.86
N ASN A 225 -4.13 -42.34 -3.79
CA ASN A 225 -5.59 -42.30 -3.73
C ASN A 225 -6.14 -41.77 -2.37
N SER A 226 -5.50 -40.74 -1.80
CA SER A 226 -5.74 -40.26 -0.43
C SER A 226 -6.60 -38.97 -0.36
N GLN A 227 -7.34 -38.67 -1.42
CA GLN A 227 -8.14 -37.44 -1.57
C GLN A 227 -9.15 -37.27 -0.43
N SER A 228 -9.85 -38.34 -0.05
CA SER A 228 -10.83 -38.33 1.04
C SER A 228 -10.21 -37.96 2.39
N ARG A 229 -9.00 -38.44 2.66
CA ARG A 229 -8.25 -38.13 3.89
C ARG A 229 -7.87 -36.65 3.96
N ILE A 230 -7.38 -36.10 2.86
CA ILE A 230 -7.02 -34.66 2.78
C ILE A 230 -8.27 -33.79 2.97
N LEU A 231 -9.39 -34.15 2.35
CA LEU A 231 -10.66 -33.43 2.51
C LEU A 231 -11.17 -33.49 3.96
N GLN A 232 -10.99 -34.62 4.65
CA GLN A 232 -11.34 -34.74 6.06
C GLN A 232 -10.45 -33.84 6.94
N MET A 233 -9.13 -33.86 6.72
CA MET A 233 -8.21 -32.96 7.44
C MET A 233 -8.55 -31.49 7.21
N LEU A 234 -8.95 -31.12 5.99
CA LEU A 234 -9.39 -29.76 5.68
C LEU A 234 -10.69 -29.40 6.41
N LYS A 235 -11.64 -30.33 6.49
CA LYS A 235 -12.90 -30.13 7.22
C LYS A 235 -12.64 -29.91 8.72
N GLU A 236 -11.76 -30.72 9.32
CA GLU A 236 -11.35 -30.59 10.72
C GLU A 236 -10.64 -29.25 10.96
N ALA A 237 -9.71 -28.87 10.09
CA ALA A 237 -9.01 -27.58 10.16
C ALA A 237 -9.95 -26.37 9.99
N GLN A 238 -11.11 -26.54 9.35
CA GLN A 238 -12.13 -25.49 9.19
C GLN A 238 -13.08 -25.36 10.38
N GLU A 239 -13.20 -26.35 11.28
CA GLU A 239 -14.13 -26.28 12.41
C GLU A 239 -13.78 -25.14 13.39
N GLY A 240 -12.50 -24.92 13.65
CA GLY A 240 -12.01 -23.81 14.47
C GLY A 240 -12.41 -22.44 13.90
N PRO A 241 -12.02 -22.12 12.65
CA PRO A 241 -12.47 -20.92 11.94
C PRO A 241 -13.98 -20.79 11.87
N LEU A 242 -14.73 -21.88 11.67
CA LEU A 242 -16.18 -21.86 11.61
C LEU A 242 -16.79 -21.42 12.94
N ARG A 243 -16.36 -21.99 14.07
CA ARG A 243 -16.85 -21.61 15.40
C ARG A 243 -16.55 -20.15 15.73
N GLU A 244 -15.34 -19.69 15.41
CA GLU A 244 -14.98 -18.28 15.61
C GLU A 244 -15.80 -17.37 14.69
N ASN A 245 -15.95 -17.72 13.41
CA ASN A 245 -16.76 -16.96 12.46
C ASN A 245 -18.23 -16.89 12.89
N LEU A 246 -18.80 -17.94 13.47
CA LEU A 246 -20.16 -17.92 14.02
C LEU A 246 -20.26 -16.97 15.22
N ARG A 247 -19.31 -17.05 16.16
CA ARG A 247 -19.25 -16.14 17.32
C ARG A 247 -19.09 -14.68 16.89
N GLN A 248 -18.20 -14.43 15.93
CA GLN A 248 -18.01 -13.12 15.32
C GLN A 248 -19.27 -12.68 14.59
N SER A 249 -19.94 -13.55 13.83
CA SER A 249 -21.16 -13.19 13.09
C SER A 249 -22.27 -12.70 14.02
N TRP A 250 -22.43 -13.33 15.18
CA TRP A 250 -23.35 -12.85 16.22
C TRP A 250 -22.94 -11.48 16.76
N LEU A 251 -21.65 -11.27 17.07
CA LEU A 251 -21.12 -9.99 17.50
C LEU A 251 -21.33 -8.90 16.43
N TRP A 252 -21.02 -9.20 15.16
CA TRP A 252 -21.27 -8.35 13.99
C TRP A 252 -22.75 -7.99 13.89
N GLY A 253 -23.66 -8.95 14.03
CA GLY A 253 -25.10 -8.73 13.99
C GLY A 253 -25.57 -7.77 15.09
N ILE A 254 -25.12 -7.96 16.33
CA ILE A 254 -25.46 -7.09 17.47
C ILE A 254 -24.88 -5.68 17.27
N VAL A 255 -23.62 -5.56 16.89
CA VAL A 255 -22.96 -4.26 16.69
C VAL A 255 -23.59 -3.52 15.50
N PHE A 256 -23.92 -4.22 14.43
CA PHE A 256 -24.58 -3.64 13.26
C PHE A 256 -26.00 -3.18 13.60
N GLY A 257 -26.78 -4.03 14.29
CA GLY A 257 -28.12 -3.69 14.74
C GLY A 257 -28.15 -2.49 15.69
N THR A 258 -27.23 -2.44 16.66
CA THR A 258 -27.12 -1.29 17.57
C THR A 258 -26.72 -0.01 16.85
N THR A 259 -25.80 -0.08 15.87
CA THR A 259 -25.40 1.08 15.06
C THR A 259 -26.59 1.65 14.25
N ILE A 260 -27.35 0.78 13.56
CA ILE A 260 -28.55 1.18 12.81
C ILE A 260 -29.64 1.73 13.74
N SER A 261 -29.81 1.14 14.92
CA SER A 261 -30.76 1.60 15.91
C SER A 261 -30.41 3.02 16.41
N ILE A 262 -29.14 3.27 16.76
CA ILE A 262 -28.66 4.61 17.15
C ILE A 262 -28.90 5.64 16.03
N GLN A 263 -28.65 5.25 14.76
CA GLN A 263 -28.92 6.10 13.60
C GLN A 263 -30.42 6.39 13.43
N SER A 264 -31.28 5.42 13.71
CA SER A 264 -32.75 5.58 13.65
C SER A 264 -33.26 6.47 14.80
N CYS A 265 -32.77 6.27 16.03
CA CYS A 265 -33.08 7.12 17.18
C CYS A 265 -32.64 8.58 16.95
N THR A 266 -31.52 8.77 16.27
CA THR A 266 -31.05 10.10 15.86
C THR A 266 -32.09 10.84 15.00
N TRP A 267 -32.71 10.16 14.04
CA TRP A 267 -33.78 10.74 13.22
C TRP A 267 -35.00 11.12 14.08
N ALA A 268 -35.39 10.25 15.00
CA ALA A 268 -36.50 10.54 15.91
C ALA A 268 -36.22 11.78 16.78
N LEU A 269 -35.01 11.89 17.34
CA LEU A 269 -34.58 13.07 18.10
C LEU A 269 -34.54 14.32 17.23
N PHE A 270 -34.03 14.22 16.00
CA PHE A 270 -34.01 15.33 15.06
C PHE A 270 -35.42 15.88 14.80
N PHE A 271 -36.38 15.01 14.47
CA PHE A 271 -37.76 15.44 14.22
C PHE A 271 -38.45 15.99 15.48
N TRP A 272 -38.19 15.39 16.64
CA TRP A 272 -38.73 15.87 17.93
C TRP A 272 -38.26 17.29 18.24
N PHE A 273 -36.94 17.53 18.23
CA PHE A 273 -36.39 18.87 18.49
C PHE A 273 -36.78 19.88 17.40
N SER A 274 -36.80 19.46 16.13
CA SER A 274 -37.25 20.31 15.02
C SER A 274 -38.70 20.77 15.22
N GLY A 275 -39.59 19.86 15.62
CA GLY A 275 -40.98 20.17 15.92
C GLY A 275 -41.10 21.14 17.09
N TYR A 276 -40.41 20.86 18.19
CA TYR A 276 -40.40 21.73 19.38
C TYR A 276 -39.95 23.17 19.06
N PHE A 277 -38.83 23.36 18.35
CA PHE A 277 -38.36 24.70 18.00
C PHE A 277 -39.23 25.42 16.96
N THR A 278 -40.00 24.68 16.16
CA THR A 278 -40.95 25.28 15.21
C THR A 278 -42.19 25.78 15.93
N VAL A 279 -42.71 25.03 16.90
CA VAL A 279 -43.89 25.44 17.70
C VAL A 279 -43.59 26.67 18.55
N GLU A 280 -42.41 26.73 19.16
CA GLU A 280 -41.95 27.88 19.94
C GLU A 280 -41.53 29.09 19.08
N GLY A 281 -41.56 28.97 17.74
CA GLY A 281 -41.26 30.07 16.82
C GLY A 281 -39.78 30.42 16.69
N TYR A 282 -38.86 29.60 17.21
CA TYR A 282 -37.42 29.86 17.13
C TYR A 282 -36.84 29.60 15.73
N ILE A 283 -37.49 28.77 14.91
CA ILE A 283 -37.01 28.33 13.59
C ILE A 283 -38.15 28.40 12.58
N GLY A 284 -37.92 29.06 11.44
CA GLY A 284 -38.87 29.07 10.32
C GLY A 284 -38.85 27.77 9.50
N ALA A 285 -39.95 27.46 8.81
CA ALA A 285 -40.09 26.24 8.01
C ALA A 285 -38.95 26.04 7.00
N GLN A 286 -38.46 27.13 6.38
CA GLN A 286 -37.32 27.08 5.47
C GLN A 286 -36.03 26.58 6.13
N ALA A 287 -35.69 27.11 7.31
CA ALA A 287 -34.50 26.71 8.03
C ALA A 287 -34.58 25.24 8.47
N LEU A 288 -35.76 24.76 8.86
CA LEU A 288 -35.98 23.34 9.17
C LEU A 288 -35.67 22.44 7.97
N PHE A 289 -36.24 22.73 6.79
CA PHE A 289 -35.99 21.90 5.61
C PHE A 289 -34.52 21.96 5.15
N GLN A 290 -33.85 23.11 5.27
CA GLN A 290 -32.42 23.23 4.97
C GLN A 290 -31.58 22.36 5.89
N ILE A 291 -31.86 22.39 7.20
CA ILE A 291 -31.18 21.58 8.21
C ILE A 291 -31.47 20.08 8.01
N LEU A 292 -32.70 19.72 7.64
CA LEU A 292 -33.08 18.33 7.33
C LEU A 292 -32.31 17.79 6.13
N VAL A 293 -32.28 18.52 5.00
CA VAL A 293 -31.55 18.07 3.81
C VAL A 293 -30.04 18.06 4.07
N LEU A 294 -29.54 19.00 4.87
CA LEU A 294 -28.13 19.04 5.27
C LEU A 294 -27.78 17.80 6.10
N LEU A 295 -28.63 17.39 7.04
CA LEU A 295 -28.44 16.16 7.80
C LEU A 295 -28.42 14.94 6.86
N LEU A 296 -29.43 14.78 5.99
CA LEU A 296 -29.53 13.67 5.03
C LEU A 296 -28.25 13.51 4.19
N CYS A 297 -27.71 14.62 3.70
CA CYS A 297 -26.51 14.63 2.87
C CYS A 297 -25.22 14.24 3.62
N ASN A 298 -25.15 14.48 4.93
CA ASN A 298 -23.94 14.21 5.71
C ASN A 298 -23.81 12.75 6.18
N LEU A 299 -24.90 11.99 6.29
CA LEU A 299 -24.84 10.60 6.77
C LEU A 299 -24.06 9.65 5.84
N GLY A 300 -24.17 9.81 4.51
CA GLY A 300 -23.46 8.95 3.55
C GLY A 300 -21.93 9.04 3.63
N VAL A 301 -21.42 10.13 4.19
CA VAL A 301 -19.99 10.50 4.19
C VAL A 301 -19.25 9.93 5.40
N ILE A 302 -19.95 9.73 6.52
CA ILE A 302 -19.35 9.23 7.76
C ILE A 302 -18.94 7.75 7.63
N ALA A 303 -19.72 6.98 6.88
CA ALA A 303 -19.40 5.58 6.56
C ALA A 303 -18.09 5.46 5.76
N GLU A 304 -17.85 6.41 4.86
CA GLU A 304 -16.69 6.47 3.97
C GLU A 304 -15.41 6.88 4.72
N LEU A 305 -15.50 7.81 5.67
CA LEU A 305 -14.35 8.18 6.52
C LEU A 305 -13.86 7.02 7.39
N GLY A 306 -14.76 6.08 7.70
CA GLY A 306 -14.48 4.92 8.51
C GLY A 306 -13.53 3.92 7.84
N THR A 307 -13.66 3.68 6.55
CA THR A 307 -12.83 2.70 5.82
C THR A 307 -11.44 3.26 5.48
N MET A 308 -11.26 4.58 5.50
CA MET A 308 -10.04 5.25 5.04
C MET A 308 -8.92 5.35 6.09
N THR A 309 -9.22 5.23 7.40
CA THR A 309 -8.24 5.43 8.48
C THR A 309 -7.23 4.29 8.63
N LYS A 310 -7.58 3.09 8.16
CA LYS A 310 -6.74 1.88 8.28
C LYS A 310 -5.62 1.82 7.24
N ASP A 311 -5.92 2.27 6.02
CA ASP A 311 -5.06 2.04 4.86
C ASP A 311 -3.92 3.06 4.72
N LEU A 312 -3.92 4.10 5.57
CA LEU A 312 -2.81 5.04 5.74
C LEU A 312 -1.72 4.51 6.70
N ALA A 313 -2.01 3.49 7.50
CA ALA A 313 -1.13 3.01 8.59
C ALA A 313 -0.22 1.83 8.20
N THR A 314 -0.42 1.23 7.02
CA THR A 314 0.32 0.05 6.55
C THR A 314 1.00 0.38 5.25
N TYR A 315 2.30 0.73 5.26
CA TYR A 315 3.28 0.50 4.18
C TYR A 315 4.50 1.40 4.41
N THR A 316 5.47 0.92 5.19
CA THR A 316 6.76 1.60 5.35
C THR A 316 7.84 0.58 5.64
N ASP A 317 8.43 -0.01 4.61
CA ASP A 317 9.74 -0.63 4.74
C ASP A 317 10.49 -0.57 3.41
N VAL A 318 11.82 -0.54 3.56
CA VAL A 318 12.86 -0.57 2.52
C VAL A 318 13.23 0.81 1.95
N VAL A 319 14.42 1.30 2.33
CA VAL A 319 15.68 1.18 1.56
C VAL A 319 16.80 1.74 2.45
N SER A 320 17.85 0.95 2.67
CA SER A 320 19.15 1.42 3.17
C SER A 320 20.14 1.63 2.02
N SER A 321 21.10 2.52 2.27
CA SER A 321 22.08 3.07 1.33
C SER A 321 23.16 2.08 0.91
N ASP A 322 23.56 2.18 -0.37
CA ASP A 322 24.75 1.52 -0.91
C ASP A 322 26.01 2.03 -0.20
N SER A 323 26.96 1.15 0.09
CA SER A 323 28.27 1.48 0.64
C SER A 323 29.29 1.77 -0.47
N ASP A 324 30.07 2.83 -0.28
CA ASP A 324 31.19 3.23 -1.14
C ASP A 324 32.37 2.25 -0.98
N GLY A 325 32.47 1.27 -1.89
CA GLY A 325 33.60 0.34 -1.97
C GLY A 325 34.76 0.83 -2.85
N TYR A 326 35.93 0.21 -2.71
CA TYR A 326 37.12 0.50 -3.52
C TYR A 326 36.92 0.09 -4.99
N LYS A 327 37.23 0.99 -5.95
CA LYS A 327 37.13 0.76 -7.40
C LYS A 327 38.52 0.45 -7.98
N PRO A 328 38.83 -0.80 -8.36
CA PRO A 328 40.12 -1.15 -8.94
C PRO A 328 40.22 -0.67 -10.38
N LYS A 329 41.37 -0.06 -10.72
CA LYS A 329 41.71 0.33 -12.10
C LYS A 329 42.29 -0.81 -12.92
N LYS A 330 42.90 -1.81 -12.26
CA LYS A 330 43.51 -2.98 -12.88
C LYS A 330 43.50 -4.13 -11.88
N ILE A 331 43.18 -5.34 -12.35
CA ILE A 331 43.21 -6.59 -11.59
C ILE A 331 44.18 -7.54 -12.31
N THR A 332 45.16 -8.09 -11.58
CA THR A 332 46.11 -9.08 -12.13
C THR A 332 45.51 -10.48 -12.21
N GLY A 333 44.58 -10.81 -11.31
CA GLY A 333 43.81 -12.05 -11.36
C GLY A 333 44.34 -13.15 -10.43
N HIS A 334 45.11 -12.79 -9.40
CA HIS A 334 45.54 -13.74 -8.37
C HIS A 334 44.42 -13.93 -7.34
N ILE A 335 43.94 -15.15 -7.13
CA ILE A 335 42.81 -15.43 -6.23
C ILE A 335 43.26 -16.35 -5.09
N GLU A 336 42.93 -15.99 -3.86
CA GLU A 336 43.20 -16.81 -2.67
C GLU A 336 41.91 -17.01 -1.86
N MET A 337 41.64 -18.23 -1.45
CA MET A 337 40.68 -18.54 -0.40
C MET A 337 41.45 -19.09 0.80
N CYS A 338 41.26 -18.50 1.97
CA CYS A 338 41.95 -18.87 3.19
C CYS A 338 40.93 -19.32 4.24
N GLU A 339 40.97 -20.61 4.59
CA GLU A 339 40.18 -21.24 5.64
C GLU A 339 38.68 -20.90 5.57
N VAL A 340 38.12 -20.98 4.35
CA VAL A 340 36.74 -20.58 4.10
C VAL A 340 35.76 -21.62 4.62
N ASP A 341 34.86 -21.16 5.50
CA ASP A 341 33.66 -21.88 5.91
C ASP A 341 32.44 -21.31 5.19
N PHE A 342 31.61 -22.18 4.61
CA PHE A 342 30.43 -21.73 3.86
C PHE A 342 29.24 -22.68 3.96
N ALA A 343 28.05 -22.10 4.12
CA ALA A 343 26.76 -22.74 3.95
C ALA A 343 25.81 -21.79 3.21
N TYR A 344 24.92 -22.33 2.36
CA TYR A 344 23.93 -21.51 1.67
C TYR A 344 22.91 -20.93 2.68
N PRO A 345 22.48 -19.66 2.53
CA PRO A 345 21.51 -19.05 3.45
C PRO A 345 20.18 -19.79 3.53
N THR A 346 19.77 -20.45 2.44
CA THR A 346 18.56 -21.28 2.37
C THR A 346 18.69 -22.59 3.14
N ARG A 347 19.91 -23.08 3.38
CA ARG A 347 20.20 -24.35 4.07
C ARG A 347 21.40 -24.19 5.03
N PRO A 348 21.26 -23.38 6.10
CA PRO A 348 22.40 -23.06 6.98
C PRO A 348 22.97 -24.28 7.71
N ASN A 349 22.16 -25.33 7.88
CA ASN A 349 22.57 -26.56 8.55
C ASN A 349 23.47 -27.47 7.69
N VAL A 350 23.60 -27.18 6.40
CA VAL A 350 24.42 -27.98 5.46
C VAL A 350 25.67 -27.19 5.11
N ILE A 351 26.76 -27.50 5.80
CA ILE A 351 28.06 -26.88 5.56
C ILE A 351 28.68 -27.48 4.29
N ILE A 352 28.96 -26.62 3.31
CA ILE A 352 29.58 -27.00 2.04
C ILE A 352 31.10 -26.99 2.15
N PHE A 353 31.67 -25.96 2.79
CA PHE A 353 33.11 -25.83 3.02
C PHE A 353 33.40 -25.73 4.51
N LYS A 354 34.45 -26.45 4.94
CA LYS A 354 35.03 -26.40 6.29
C LYS A 354 36.53 -26.18 6.17
N GLY A 355 37.01 -24.98 6.46
CA GLY A 355 38.43 -24.61 6.37
C GLY A 355 39.01 -24.72 4.96
N PHE A 356 38.21 -24.49 3.92
CA PHE A 356 38.65 -24.69 2.53
C PHE A 356 39.67 -23.62 2.11
N SER A 357 40.81 -24.05 1.57
CA SER A 357 41.85 -23.15 1.09
C SER A 357 42.32 -23.52 -0.32
N ILE A 358 42.42 -22.53 -1.20
CA ILE A 358 42.92 -22.70 -2.57
C ILE A 358 43.56 -21.40 -3.06
N THR A 359 44.64 -21.54 -3.83
CA THR A 359 45.34 -20.45 -4.52
C THR A 359 45.24 -20.67 -6.04
N ILE A 360 44.86 -19.62 -6.76
CA ILE A 360 44.78 -19.60 -8.22
C ILE A 360 45.73 -18.50 -8.71
N ASP A 361 46.80 -18.93 -9.38
CA ASP A 361 47.81 -18.03 -9.92
C ASP A 361 47.25 -17.20 -11.08
N ALA A 362 47.65 -15.93 -11.14
CA ALA A 362 47.33 -15.04 -12.24
C ALA A 362 47.87 -15.59 -13.58
N GLY A 363 47.04 -15.53 -14.63
CA GLY A 363 47.42 -15.92 -16.00
C GLY A 363 47.48 -17.42 -16.27
N LYS A 364 47.18 -18.28 -15.29
CA LYS A 364 47.10 -19.73 -15.48
C LYS A 364 45.65 -20.21 -15.56
N SER A 365 45.43 -21.30 -16.31
CA SER A 365 44.14 -21.99 -16.36
C SER A 365 44.08 -23.06 -15.28
N THR A 366 43.16 -22.91 -14.33
CA THR A 366 42.96 -23.86 -13.22
C THR A 366 41.67 -24.64 -13.43
N ALA A 367 41.75 -25.98 -13.37
CA ALA A 367 40.59 -26.86 -13.51
C ALA A 367 40.17 -27.43 -12.14
N LEU A 368 38.88 -27.33 -11.82
CA LEU A 368 38.28 -27.90 -10.61
C LEU A 368 37.55 -29.20 -10.96
N VAL A 369 38.04 -30.34 -10.46
CA VAL A 369 37.48 -31.68 -10.73
C VAL A 369 36.95 -32.34 -9.46
N GLY A 370 35.99 -33.26 -9.61
CA GLY A 370 35.49 -34.10 -8.52
C GLY A 370 34.06 -34.56 -8.77
N GLN A 371 33.46 -35.26 -7.80
CA GLN A 371 32.06 -35.73 -7.87
C GLN A 371 31.04 -34.58 -7.93
N SER A 372 29.76 -34.88 -8.15
CA SER A 372 28.69 -33.85 -8.07
C SER A 372 28.39 -33.49 -6.61
N GLY A 373 28.13 -32.21 -6.32
CA GLY A 373 27.83 -31.73 -4.96
C GLY A 373 28.97 -31.24 -4.03
N PRO A 374 30.30 -31.34 -4.32
CA PRO A 374 31.36 -30.91 -3.40
C PRO A 374 31.61 -29.38 -3.42
N GLY A 375 30.68 -28.59 -3.96
CA GLY A 375 30.78 -27.12 -3.94
C GLY A 375 31.58 -26.46 -5.09
N LYS A 376 31.88 -27.16 -6.19
CA LYS A 376 32.59 -26.57 -7.34
C LYS A 376 31.99 -25.23 -7.82
N SER A 377 30.68 -25.20 -8.06
CA SER A 377 29.98 -23.97 -8.45
C SER A 377 29.93 -22.94 -7.32
N THR A 378 30.01 -23.37 -6.06
CA THR A 378 30.08 -22.49 -4.89
C THR A 378 31.38 -21.70 -4.86
N ILE A 379 32.51 -22.27 -5.29
CA ILE A 379 33.79 -21.54 -5.42
C ILE A 379 33.60 -20.35 -6.37
N ILE A 380 32.97 -20.59 -7.52
CA ILE A 380 32.65 -19.54 -8.50
C ILE A 380 31.73 -18.48 -7.88
N GLY A 381 30.69 -18.90 -7.16
CA GLY A 381 29.77 -17.98 -6.48
C GLY A 381 30.43 -17.10 -5.41
N LEU A 382 31.47 -17.61 -4.73
CA LEU A 382 32.25 -16.83 -3.76
C LEU A 382 33.22 -15.84 -4.45
N ILE A 383 33.83 -16.23 -5.58
CA ILE A 383 34.69 -15.36 -6.40
C ILE A 383 33.88 -14.22 -7.05
N GLU A 384 32.65 -14.50 -7.49
CA GLU A 384 31.71 -13.50 -8.03
C GLU A 384 31.02 -12.66 -6.94
N ARG A 385 31.30 -12.98 -5.66
CA ARG A 385 30.67 -12.40 -4.48
C ARG A 385 29.13 -12.40 -4.59
N PHE A 386 28.56 -13.53 -5.03
CA PHE A 386 27.12 -13.78 -4.93
C PHE A 386 26.72 -14.13 -3.49
N TYR A 387 27.67 -14.66 -2.73
CA TYR A 387 27.55 -14.95 -1.30
C TYR A 387 28.83 -14.52 -0.59
N GLU A 388 28.71 -14.29 0.71
CA GLU A 388 29.86 -14.08 1.58
C GLU A 388 30.15 -15.33 2.43
N PRO A 389 31.42 -15.63 2.72
CA PRO A 389 31.78 -16.75 3.59
C PRO A 389 31.36 -16.50 5.04
N LEU A 390 31.04 -17.57 5.77
CA LEU A 390 30.71 -17.52 7.21
C LEU A 390 31.94 -17.20 8.05
N SER A 391 33.07 -17.81 7.70
CA SER A 391 34.39 -17.61 8.28
C SER A 391 35.46 -17.73 7.19
N GLY A 392 36.66 -17.20 7.45
CA GLY A 392 37.73 -17.12 6.46
C GLY A 392 37.62 -15.90 5.54
N VAL A 393 38.53 -15.82 4.57
CA VAL A 393 38.66 -14.66 3.67
C VAL A 393 38.88 -15.11 2.23
N VAL A 394 38.22 -14.43 1.30
CA VAL A 394 38.47 -14.55 -0.15
C VAL A 394 39.17 -13.29 -0.62
N LYS A 395 40.36 -13.43 -1.19
CA LYS A 395 41.19 -12.31 -1.66
C LYS A 395 41.36 -12.35 -3.17
N ILE A 396 41.36 -11.16 -3.77
CA ILE A 396 41.75 -10.93 -5.17
C ILE A 396 42.90 -9.92 -5.13
N ASP A 397 44.04 -10.32 -5.69
CA ASP A 397 45.31 -9.59 -5.67
C ASP A 397 45.74 -9.16 -4.25
N GLY A 398 45.59 -10.08 -3.28
CA GLY A 398 45.98 -9.88 -1.88
C GLY A 398 45.01 -9.04 -1.04
N ARG A 399 43.93 -8.50 -1.63
CA ARG A 399 42.90 -7.69 -0.94
C ARG A 399 41.60 -8.47 -0.79
N ASP A 400 40.96 -8.36 0.38
CA ASP A 400 39.65 -8.99 0.64
C ASP A 400 38.59 -8.48 -0.35
N ILE A 401 37.89 -9.43 -0.97
CA ILE A 401 36.79 -9.20 -1.91
C ILE A 401 35.69 -8.29 -1.34
N ARG A 402 35.51 -8.29 -0.01
CA ARG A 402 34.53 -7.45 0.70
C ARG A 402 34.79 -5.95 0.54
N SER A 403 36.05 -5.56 0.41
CA SER A 403 36.47 -4.15 0.31
C SER A 403 36.24 -3.54 -1.07
N TYR A 404 35.97 -4.36 -2.09
CA TYR A 404 35.75 -3.91 -3.46
C TYR A 404 34.32 -3.42 -3.69
N HIS A 405 34.17 -2.41 -4.55
CA HIS A 405 32.88 -2.04 -5.11
C HIS A 405 32.39 -3.12 -6.06
N LEU A 406 31.25 -3.74 -5.74
CA LEU A 406 30.72 -4.94 -6.39
C LEU A 406 30.65 -4.83 -7.92
N LYS A 407 30.09 -3.71 -8.44
CA LYS A 407 29.95 -3.51 -9.89
C LYS A 407 31.30 -3.37 -10.59
N SER A 408 32.30 -2.81 -9.91
CA SER A 408 33.63 -2.60 -10.50
C SER A 408 34.43 -3.90 -10.55
N LEU A 409 34.25 -4.76 -9.54
CA LEU A 409 34.88 -6.08 -9.52
C LEU A 409 34.34 -6.96 -10.65
N ARG A 410 33.00 -7.06 -10.80
CA ARG A 410 32.36 -7.90 -11.82
C ARG A 410 32.64 -7.47 -13.26
N LYS A 411 33.07 -6.22 -13.49
CA LYS A 411 33.56 -5.79 -14.82
C LYS A 411 34.84 -6.51 -15.27
N HIS A 412 35.61 -7.03 -14.32
CA HIS A 412 36.88 -7.72 -14.57
C HIS A 412 36.76 -9.26 -14.55
N ILE A 413 35.56 -9.79 -14.30
CA ILE A 413 35.30 -11.24 -14.24
C ILE A 413 34.27 -11.58 -15.31
N ALA A 414 34.56 -12.62 -16.11
CA ALA A 414 33.64 -13.15 -17.09
C ALA A 414 33.14 -14.52 -16.65
N LEU A 415 31.82 -14.65 -16.47
CA LEU A 415 31.16 -15.89 -16.09
C LEU A 415 30.47 -16.52 -17.31
N VAL A 416 30.74 -17.80 -17.56
CA VAL A 416 29.97 -18.63 -18.48
C VAL A 416 29.20 -19.65 -17.65
N SER A 417 27.88 -19.49 -17.59
CA SER A 417 26.99 -20.37 -16.83
C SER A 417 26.79 -21.71 -17.53
N GLN A 418 26.52 -22.77 -16.75
CA GLN A 418 26.24 -24.11 -17.25
C GLN A 418 25.01 -24.13 -18.18
N GLU A 419 23.96 -23.42 -17.81
CA GLU A 419 22.79 -23.16 -18.64
C GLU A 419 22.82 -21.69 -19.06
N PRO A 420 23.24 -21.37 -20.30
CA PRO A 420 23.32 -19.99 -20.75
C PRO A 420 21.91 -19.40 -20.90
N ILE A 421 21.66 -18.28 -20.22
CA ILE A 421 20.39 -17.56 -20.31
C ILE A 421 20.54 -16.43 -21.32
N LEU A 422 19.70 -16.45 -22.36
CA LEU A 422 19.61 -15.37 -23.33
C LEU A 422 18.38 -14.50 -23.01
N PHE A 423 18.55 -13.19 -23.12
CA PHE A 423 17.45 -12.25 -23.01
C PHE A 423 16.67 -12.18 -24.32
N ARG A 424 15.39 -11.81 -24.22
CA ARG A 424 14.53 -11.58 -25.38
C ARG A 424 15.11 -10.43 -26.22
N GLY A 425 15.49 -10.73 -27.46
CA GLY A 425 16.11 -9.78 -28.38
C GLY A 425 16.80 -10.51 -29.53
N THR A 426 17.62 -9.80 -30.28
CA THR A 426 18.45 -10.42 -31.34
C THR A 426 19.70 -11.06 -30.75
N ILE A 427 20.33 -11.96 -31.52
CA ILE A 427 21.63 -12.55 -31.15
C ILE A 427 22.67 -11.43 -30.95
N ARG A 428 22.68 -10.43 -31.84
CA ARG A 428 23.58 -9.27 -31.76
C ARG A 428 23.41 -8.51 -30.44
N GLU A 429 22.18 -8.26 -30.02
CA GLU A 429 21.89 -7.55 -28.75
C GLU A 429 22.39 -8.34 -27.53
N ASN A 430 22.20 -9.66 -27.52
CA ASN A 430 22.69 -10.52 -26.44
C ASN A 430 24.22 -10.55 -26.37
N ILE A 431 24.93 -10.56 -27.52
CA ILE A 431 26.40 -10.47 -27.54
C ILE A 431 26.86 -9.08 -27.08
N ALA A 432 26.19 -8.02 -27.55
CA ALA A 432 26.52 -6.64 -27.17
C ALA A 432 26.30 -6.36 -25.67
N TYR A 433 25.35 -7.04 -25.03
CA TYR A 433 25.09 -6.94 -23.59
C TYR A 433 26.35 -7.22 -22.74
N GLY A 434 27.18 -8.19 -23.15
CA GLY A 434 28.45 -8.49 -22.49
C GLY A 434 29.54 -7.44 -22.73
N MET A 435 29.54 -6.76 -23.88
CA MET A 435 30.52 -5.71 -24.25
C MET A 435 30.18 -4.33 -23.71
N LEU A 436 28.91 -3.98 -23.51
CA LEU A 436 28.54 -2.66 -22.98
C LEU A 436 29.02 -2.45 -21.54
N ALA A 437 29.24 -3.53 -20.78
CA ALA A 437 29.85 -3.48 -19.46
C ALA A 437 31.33 -3.03 -19.46
N SER A 438 32.05 -3.20 -20.58
CA SER A 438 33.49 -2.92 -20.67
C SER A 438 33.83 -1.51 -21.19
N LYS A 439 32.95 -0.86 -21.98
CA LYS A 439 33.24 0.47 -22.58
C LYS A 439 33.40 1.63 -21.60
N GLU A 440 32.85 1.55 -20.39
CA GLU A 440 33.05 2.57 -19.34
C GLU A 440 34.42 2.49 -18.64
N VAL A 441 35.30 1.56 -19.02
CA VAL A 441 36.62 1.35 -18.38
C VAL A 441 37.76 2.01 -19.17
N ASP A 442 37.51 2.37 -20.43
CA ASP A 442 38.51 2.96 -21.33
C ASP A 442 38.46 4.50 -21.40
N GLU A 443 37.67 5.15 -20.53
CA GLU A 443 37.74 6.59 -20.19
C GLU A 443 38.22 6.76 -18.74
#